data_AF-A0A2N0QT91-F1
#
_entry.id   AF-A0A2N0QT91-F1
#
_cell.length_a   1.000
_cell.length_b   1.000
_cell.length_c   1.000
_cell.angle_alpha   90.00
_cell.angle_beta   90.00
_cell.angle_gamma   90.00
#
_symmetry.space_group_name_H-M   'P 1'
#
loop_
_entity.id
_entity.type
_entity.pdbx_description
1 polymer ?
#
loop_
_entity_poly.entity_id
_entity_poly.type
_entity_poly.pdbx_seq_one_letter_code
_entity_poly.pdbx_strand_id
1 'polypeptide(L)'
;FHKDLYTRILKGHYEHITYKESRGRINLIYGPVGYLCTLKNEDELRYAIYDILEIVSKLHREEVVHRDIRWDNVVKLTNGKWLLIDFEEAARIGDERDTLIISAPEYENGTDTCQASGDIWMIGKLMDE
;
A
#
# COMPACT_ATOMS: atom_id res chain seq x y z
N PHE A 1 -15.05 -5.77 0.46
CA PHE A 1 -13.59 -5.68 0.55
C PHE A 1 -13.11 -4.24 0.79
N HIS A 2 -13.18 -3.34 -0.18
CA HIS A 2 -12.65 -1.96 -0.07
C HIS A 2 -13.20 -1.11 1.10
N LYS A 3 -14.50 -1.19 1.40
CA LYS A 3 -15.11 -0.37 2.47
C LYS A 3 -14.64 -0.76 3.87
N ASP A 4 -14.35 -2.05 4.08
CA ASP A 4 -13.99 -2.58 5.39
C ASP A 4 -12.51 -2.31 5.71
N LEU A 5 -11.64 -2.37 4.69
CA LEU A 5 -10.21 -2.05 4.80
C LEU A 5 -9.98 -0.58 5.19
N TYR A 6 -10.69 0.35 4.53
CA TYR A 6 -10.59 1.78 4.82
C TYR A 6 -10.98 2.10 6.27
N THR A 7 -12.09 1.52 6.74
CA THR A 7 -12.64 1.86 8.06
C THR A 7 -11.83 1.26 9.20
N ARG A 8 -11.18 0.10 8.99
CA ARG A 8 -10.43 -0.64 10.02
C ARG A 8 -8.94 -0.30 10.05
N ILE A 9 -8.32 -0.03 8.89
CA ILE A 9 -6.87 0.17 8.77
C ILE A 9 -6.52 1.64 8.57
N LEU A 10 -7.29 2.35 7.74
CA LEU A 10 -6.89 3.65 7.21
C LEU A 10 -7.47 4.84 7.99
N LYS A 11 -8.44 4.63 8.88
CA LYS A 11 -9.13 5.71 9.62
C LYS A 11 -8.20 6.59 10.48
N GLY A 12 -7.06 6.07 10.94
CA GLY A 12 -6.05 6.84 11.69
C GLY A 12 -5.02 7.58 10.83
N HIS A 13 -5.00 7.37 9.52
CA HIS A 13 -4.02 7.95 8.59
C HIS A 13 -4.62 8.93 7.57
N TYR A 14 -5.96 9.02 7.49
CA TYR A 14 -6.69 9.85 6.52
C TYR A 14 -7.62 10.85 7.23
N GLU A 15 -7.06 11.73 8.04
CA GLU A 15 -7.81 12.71 8.87
C GLU A 15 -8.54 13.81 8.07
N HIS A 16 -8.45 13.83 6.73
CA HIS A 16 -8.87 14.99 5.93
C HIS A 16 -9.95 14.72 4.87
N ILE A 17 -10.78 13.69 5.03
CA ILE A 17 -11.98 13.53 4.21
C ILE A 17 -13.18 14.11 4.96
N THR A 18 -13.59 15.32 4.58
CA THR A 18 -14.87 15.89 5.04
C THR A 18 -15.88 15.86 3.92
N TYR A 19 -17.13 15.49 4.24
CA TYR A 19 -18.23 15.54 3.29
C TYR A 19 -19.35 16.44 3.81
N LYS A 20 -19.99 17.16 2.89
CA LYS A 20 -21.20 17.93 3.17
C LYS A 20 -22.25 17.61 2.13
N GLU A 21 -23.40 17.13 2.57
CA GLU A 21 -24.53 16.82 1.70
C GLU A 21 -25.46 18.04 1.58
N SER A 22 -25.82 18.41 0.37
CA SER A 22 -26.84 19.43 0.13
C SER A 22 -27.55 19.17 -1.19
N ARG A 23 -28.89 19.09 -1.16
CA ARG A 23 -29.77 19.02 -2.36
C ARG A 23 -29.34 17.97 -3.40
N GLY A 24 -29.11 16.73 -2.96
CA GLY A 24 -28.72 15.63 -3.84
C GLY A 24 -27.29 15.73 -4.41
N ARG A 25 -26.45 16.59 -3.82
CA ARG A 25 -25.01 16.71 -4.14
C ARG A 25 -24.18 16.41 -2.91
N ILE A 26 -23.11 15.66 -3.12
CA ILE A 26 -22.06 15.41 -2.13
C ILE A 26 -20.88 16.32 -2.48
N ASN A 27 -20.53 17.22 -1.57
CA ASN A 27 -19.31 18.01 -1.69
C ASN A 27 -18.21 17.30 -0.90
N LEU A 28 -17.17 16.85 -1.62
CA LEU A 28 -15.98 16.22 -1.06
C LEU A 28 -14.86 17.27 -1.05
N ILE A 29 -14.30 17.55 0.12
CA ILE A 29 -13.12 18.41 0.26
C ILE A 29 -11.93 17.49 0.50
N TYR A 30 -10.98 17.49 -0.44
CA TYR A 30 -9.71 16.79 -0.33
C TYR A 30 -8.62 17.78 0.11
N GLY A 31 -7.90 17.47 1.19
CA GLY A 31 -6.56 18.03 1.41
C GLY A 31 -5.50 17.13 0.77
N PRO A 32 -4.34 17.64 0.33
CA PRO A 32 -3.23 16.78 -0.03
C PRO A 32 -2.79 16.04 1.24
N VAL A 33 -3.09 14.74 1.32
CA VAL A 33 -2.71 13.92 2.48
C VAL A 33 -1.25 13.49 2.37
N GLY A 34 -0.71 13.42 1.15
CA GLY A 34 0.68 13.14 0.87
C GLY A 34 1.12 13.58 -0.52
N TYR A 35 2.41 13.43 -0.81
CA TYR A 35 3.06 13.77 -2.06
C TYR A 35 4.02 12.66 -2.49
N LEU A 36 4.20 12.50 -3.81
CA LEU A 36 5.29 11.69 -4.35
C LEU A 36 6.61 12.36 -4.00
N CYS A 37 7.52 11.62 -3.40
CA CYS A 37 8.82 12.12 -2.97
C CYS A 37 9.91 11.15 -3.39
N THR A 38 10.96 11.66 -4.02
CA THR A 38 12.20 10.91 -4.19
C THR A 38 12.92 10.84 -2.84
N LEU A 39 13.39 9.65 -2.46
CA LEU A 39 14.22 9.45 -1.28
C LEU A 39 15.51 10.27 -1.38
N LYS A 40 15.89 10.93 -0.29
CA LYS A 40 17.07 11.81 -0.27
C LYS A 40 18.30 11.18 0.35
N ASN A 41 18.11 10.23 1.27
CA ASN A 41 19.18 9.62 2.05
C ASN A 41 18.74 8.29 2.69
N GLU A 42 19.71 7.58 3.26
CA GLU A 42 19.50 6.28 3.92
C GLU A 42 18.53 6.37 5.12
N ASP A 43 18.47 7.50 5.82
CA ASP A 43 17.54 7.67 6.93
C ASP A 43 16.09 7.72 6.43
N GLU A 44 15.82 8.47 5.36
CA GLU A 44 14.49 8.48 4.73
C GLU A 44 14.10 7.10 4.22
N LEU A 45 15.03 6.36 3.60
CA LEU A 45 14.80 4.98 3.18
C LEU A 45 14.42 4.10 4.37
N ARG A 46 15.19 4.18 5.47
CA ARG A 46 14.93 3.39 6.68
C ARG A 46 13.55 3.68 7.28
N TYR A 47 13.17 4.95 7.36
CA TYR A 47 11.84 5.33 7.86
C TYR A 47 10.71 4.90 6.92
N ALA A 48 10.90 5.02 5.60
CA ALA A 48 9.93 4.56 4.62
C ALA A 48 9.71 3.04 4.71
N ILE A 49 10.78 2.25 4.71
CA ILE A 49 10.72 0.80 4.82
C ILE A 49 10.09 0.37 6.16
N TYR A 50 10.41 1.05 7.26
CA TYR A 50 9.77 0.81 8.55
C TYR A 50 8.24 0.97 8.50
N ASP A 51 7.75 2.10 7.97
CA ASP A 51 6.32 2.38 7.86
C ASP A 51 5.62 1.39 6.90
N ILE A 52 6.26 1.04 5.78
CA ILE A 52 5.76 0.05 4.81
C ILE A 52 5.63 -1.33 5.47
N LEU A 53 6.64 -1.77 6.22
CA LEU A 53 6.60 -3.03 6.97
C LEU A 53 5.48 -3.05 8.02
N GLU A 54 5.22 -1.91 8.68
CA GLU A 54 4.11 -1.80 9.65
C GLU A 54 2.75 -2.02 8.96
N ILE A 55 2.56 -1.43 7.78
CA ILE A 55 1.32 -1.57 6.98
C ILE A 55 1.18 -3.01 6.48
N VAL A 56 2.23 -3.56 5.88
CA VAL A 56 2.23 -4.92 5.31
C VAL A 56 2.00 -5.96 6.41
N SER A 57 2.59 -5.79 7.60
CA SER A 57 2.29 -6.64 8.75
C SER A 57 0.81 -6.60 9.17
N LYS A 58 0.13 -5.46 9.04
CA LYS A 58 -1.33 -5.37 9.28
C LYS A 58 -2.12 -6.10 8.21
N LEU A 59 -1.73 -5.98 6.94
CA LEU A 59 -2.38 -6.70 5.83
C LEU A 59 -2.25 -8.22 5.97
N HIS A 60 -1.04 -8.70 6.25
CA HIS A 60 -0.76 -10.13 6.37
C HIS A 60 -1.52 -10.76 7.55
N ARG A 61 -1.69 -10.04 8.67
CA ARG A 61 -2.54 -10.50 9.79
C ARG A 61 -4.01 -10.66 9.43
N GLU A 62 -4.48 -9.93 8.43
CA GLU A 62 -5.84 -10.02 7.90
C GLU A 62 -5.92 -10.98 6.70
N GLU A 63 -4.88 -11.79 6.45
CA GLU A 63 -4.78 -12.72 5.32
C GLU A 63 -4.91 -12.03 3.96
N VAL A 64 -4.34 -10.83 3.82
CA VAL A 64 -4.31 -10.05 2.58
C VAL A 64 -2.86 -9.77 2.18
N VAL A 65 -2.55 -9.92 0.90
CA VAL A 65 -1.29 -9.46 0.28
C VAL A 65 -1.54 -8.26 -0.63
N HIS A 66 -0.55 -7.37 -0.74
CA HIS A 66 -0.66 -6.19 -1.57
C HIS A 66 -0.37 -6.50 -3.05
N ARG A 67 0.67 -7.30 -3.32
CA ARG A 67 1.15 -7.73 -4.65
C ARG A 67 1.71 -6.63 -5.54
N ASP A 68 1.49 -5.37 -5.22
CA ASP A 68 2.02 -4.25 -6.00
C ASP A 68 2.82 -3.24 -5.16
N ILE A 69 3.90 -3.71 -4.53
CA ILE A 69 4.75 -2.86 -3.69
C ILE A 69 5.92 -2.32 -4.52
N ARG A 70 5.83 -1.04 -4.88
CA ARG A 70 6.83 -0.27 -5.63
C ARG A 70 6.79 1.20 -5.19
N TRP A 71 7.86 1.97 -5.44
CA TRP A 71 7.91 3.39 -5.04
C TRP A 71 6.76 4.24 -5.58
N ASP A 72 6.25 3.93 -6.78
CA ASP A 72 5.09 4.63 -7.36
C ASP A 72 3.81 4.49 -6.51
N ASN A 73 3.71 3.40 -5.75
CA ASN A 73 2.59 3.10 -4.86
C ASN A 73 2.90 3.49 -3.40
N VAL A 74 3.93 4.31 -3.16
CA VAL A 74 4.30 4.81 -1.83
C VAL A 74 4.23 6.33 -1.82
N VAL A 75 3.47 6.88 -0.88
CA VAL A 75 3.33 8.34 -0.71
C VAL A 75 3.85 8.79 0.65
N LYS A 76 4.50 9.96 0.68
CA LYS A 76 4.91 10.60 1.93
C LYS A 76 3.81 11.53 2.41
N LEU A 77 3.35 11.33 3.63
CA LEU A 77 2.32 12.13 4.26
C LEU A 77 2.88 13.44 4.82
N THR A 78 2.02 14.44 5.02
CA THR A 78 2.39 15.76 5.57
C THR A 78 2.93 15.68 7.01
N ASN A 79 2.60 14.62 7.75
CA ASN A 79 3.14 14.33 9.08
C ASN A 79 4.50 13.59 9.06
N GLY A 80 5.08 13.37 7.87
CA GLY A 80 6.38 12.74 7.67
C GLY A 80 6.36 11.21 7.60
N LYS A 81 5.22 10.56 7.83
CA LYS A 81 5.05 9.11 7.66
C LYS A 81 4.93 8.72 6.19
N TRP A 82 5.14 7.45 5.90
CA TRP A 82 4.96 6.87 4.58
C TRP A 82 3.75 5.94 4.56
N LEU A 83 3.09 5.89 3.40
CA LEU A 83 1.86 5.14 3.22
C LEU A 83 1.89 4.38 1.90
N LEU A 84 1.59 3.10 1.97
CA LEU A 84 1.33 2.24 0.82
C LEU A 84 -0.09 2.51 0.31
N ILE A 85 -0.20 2.76 -1.00
CA ILE A 85 -1.44 3.03 -1.71
C ILE A 85 -1.64 2.02 -2.83
N ASP A 86 -2.80 2.11 -3.49
CA ASP A 86 -3.14 1.34 -4.68
C ASP A 86 -3.31 -0.18 -4.43
N PHE A 87 -4.51 -0.56 -3.98
CA PHE A 87 -4.86 -1.93 -3.61
C PHE A 87 -5.57 -2.70 -4.74
N GLU A 88 -5.45 -2.27 -6.00
CA GLU A 88 -6.13 -2.93 -7.13
C GLU A 88 -5.67 -4.38 -7.32
N GLU A 89 -4.38 -4.64 -7.08
CA GLU A 89 -3.79 -5.98 -7.17
C GLU A 89 -3.90 -6.82 -5.90
N ALA A 90 -4.45 -6.25 -4.83
CA ALA A 90 -4.56 -6.94 -3.55
C ALA A 90 -5.42 -8.20 -3.65
N ALA A 91 -5.01 -9.24 -2.93
CA ALA A 91 -5.65 -10.56 -2.95
C ALA A 91 -5.63 -11.21 -1.57
N ARG A 92 -6.46 -12.24 -1.37
CA ARG A 92 -6.34 -13.10 -0.18
C ARG A 92 -5.11 -13.97 -0.31
N ILE A 93 -4.49 -14.29 0.82
CA ILE A 93 -3.41 -15.27 0.84
C ILE A 93 -3.94 -16.62 0.33
N GLY A 94 -3.27 -17.19 -0.68
CA GLY A 94 -3.67 -18.45 -1.32
C GLY A 94 -4.60 -18.30 -2.52
N ASP A 95 -5.02 -17.07 -2.87
CA ASP A 95 -5.67 -16.83 -4.16
C ASP A 95 -4.71 -17.09 -5.31
N GLU A 96 -5.26 -17.48 -6.47
CA GLU A 96 -4.50 -17.56 -7.73
C GLU A 96 -4.77 -16.29 -8.55
N ARG A 97 -3.69 -15.64 -8.96
CA ARG A 97 -3.73 -14.43 -9.80
C ARG A 97 -2.69 -14.53 -10.92
N ASP A 98 -2.90 -13.73 -11.96
CA ASP A 98 -1.90 -13.54 -13.01
C ASP A 98 -0.63 -12.93 -12.39
N THR A 99 0.53 -13.47 -12.78
CA THR A 99 1.84 -12.98 -12.33
C THR A 99 2.08 -11.56 -12.83
N LEU A 100 2.51 -10.68 -11.93
CA LEU A 100 2.91 -9.31 -12.28
C LEU A 100 4.39 -9.29 -12.69
N ILE A 101 4.78 -8.33 -13.52
CA ILE A 101 6.18 -8.18 -13.98
C ILE A 101 7.15 -7.99 -12.79
N ILE A 102 6.65 -7.39 -11.70
CA ILE A 102 7.39 -7.11 -10.48
C ILE A 102 7.30 -8.23 -9.44
N SER A 103 6.67 -9.36 -9.77
CA SER A 103 6.52 -10.49 -8.84
C SER A 103 7.87 -11.14 -8.53
N ALA A 104 7.94 -11.77 -7.35
CA ALA A 104 9.09 -12.56 -6.95
C ALA A 104 9.35 -13.73 -7.93
N PRO A 105 10.61 -14.15 -8.14
CA PRO A 105 11.01 -15.07 -9.19
C PRO A 105 10.34 -16.45 -9.10
N GLU A 106 9.92 -16.87 -7.91
CA GLU A 106 9.14 -18.10 -7.71
C GLU A 106 7.80 -18.12 -8.46
N TYR A 107 7.28 -16.97 -8.89
CA TYR A 107 6.02 -16.83 -9.63
C TYR A 107 6.20 -16.73 -11.15
N GLU A 108 7.43 -16.79 -11.66
CA GLU A 108 7.76 -16.68 -13.09
C GLU A 108 7.07 -17.75 -13.97
N ASN A 109 6.64 -18.87 -13.37
CA ASN A 109 5.92 -19.93 -14.06
C ASN A 109 4.44 -19.60 -14.39
N GLY A 110 4.02 -18.34 -14.20
CA GLY A 110 2.77 -17.80 -14.74
C GLY A 110 1.56 -17.88 -13.83
N THR A 111 1.72 -18.29 -12.57
CA THR A 111 0.65 -18.22 -11.58
C THR A 111 1.21 -17.77 -10.23
N ASP A 112 0.64 -16.70 -9.70
CA ASP A 112 0.95 -16.17 -8.38
C ASP A 112 -0.06 -16.71 -7.37
N THR A 113 0.41 -17.51 -6.40
CA THR A 113 -0.41 -18.05 -5.31
C THR A 113 -0.63 -17.08 -4.15
N CYS A 114 -0.31 -15.79 -4.36
CA CYS A 114 -0.58 -14.67 -3.46
C CYS A 114 0.00 -14.90 -2.04
N GLN A 115 1.27 -15.31 -1.93
CA GLN A 115 1.87 -15.55 -0.61
C GLN A 115 2.44 -14.28 0.00
N ALA A 116 2.40 -14.19 1.34
CA ALA A 116 2.97 -13.08 2.10
C ALA A 116 4.46 -12.84 1.80
N SER A 117 5.22 -13.89 1.47
CA SER A 117 6.63 -13.78 1.07
C SER A 117 6.84 -12.95 -0.19
N GLY A 118 5.85 -12.90 -1.10
CA GLY A 118 5.91 -12.08 -2.31
C GLY A 118 6.02 -10.59 -1.99
N ASP A 119 5.19 -10.09 -1.06
CA ASP A 119 5.27 -8.70 -0.59
C ASP A 119 6.64 -8.41 0.08
N ILE A 120 7.17 -9.36 0.87
CA ILE A 120 8.48 -9.20 1.52
C ILE A 120 9.61 -9.11 0.51
N TRP A 121 9.55 -9.91 -0.56
CA TRP A 121 10.52 -9.82 -1.65
C TRP A 121 10.49 -8.45 -2.32
N MET A 122 9.30 -7.91 -2.63
CA MET A 122 9.15 -6.59 -3.24
C MET A 122 9.67 -5.46 -2.33
N ILE A 123 9.46 -5.56 -1.01
CA ILE A 123 10.06 -4.62 -0.06
C ILE A 123 11.59 -4.69 -0.11
N GLY A 124 12.16 -5.89 -0.25
CA GLY A 124 13.60 -6.05 -0.46
C GLY A 124 14.09 -5.30 -1.71
N LYS A 125 13.32 -5.32 -2.80
CA LYS A 125 13.65 -4.59 -4.04
C LYS A 125 13.65 -3.07 -3.84
N LEU A 126 12.76 -2.53 -3.01
CA LEU A 126 12.76 -1.10 -2.68
C LEU A 126 14.07 -0.61 -2.03
N MET A 127 14.81 -1.52 -1.37
CA MET A 127 16.07 -1.19 -0.71
C MET A 127 17.27 -1.19 -1.68
N ASP A 128 17.13 -1.82 -2.83
CA ASP A 128 18.17 -1.94 -3.86
C ASP A 128 18.09 -0.86 -4.95
N GLU A 129 17.04 -0.03 -4.95
CA GLU A 129 16.79 1.09 -5.88
C GLU A 129 17.34 2.43 -5.36
#